data_AF-A0A3B0ZWN5-F1
#
_entry.id   AF-A0A3B0ZWN5-F1
#
_cell.length_a   1.000
_cell.length_b   1.000
_cell.length_c   1.000
_cell.angle_alpha   90.00
_cell.angle_beta   90.00
_cell.angle_gamma   90.00
#
_symmetry.space_group_name_H-M   'P 1'
#
loop_
_entity.id
_entity.type
_entity.pdbx_description
1 polymer ?
#
loop_
_entity_poly.entity_id
_entity_poly.type
_entity_poly.pdbx_seq_one_letter_code
_entity_poly.pdbx_strand_id
1 'polypeptide(L)'
;MLDKLRTHLAHADALPILAILGLCSGLLAGGVIVLFRILIDSLQMSFLPGGDVENYEGLSAFWRFSLPALGGLLIGLLFQLAGGAQVGVVHVLERLAY
;
A
#
# COMPACT_ATOMS: atom_id res chain seq x y z
N MET A 1 24.26 33.49 25.93
CA MET A 1 23.18 32.71 26.59
C MET A 1 21.91 32.59 25.74
N LEU A 2 21.56 33.56 24.88
CA LEU A 2 20.43 33.44 23.96
C LEU A 2 20.61 32.43 22.81
N ASP A 3 21.86 32.16 22.38
CA ASP A 3 22.09 31.18 21.29
C ASP A 3 21.79 29.73 21.69
N LYS A 4 22.01 29.33 22.96
CA LYS A 4 21.68 27.97 23.44
C LYS A 4 20.17 27.73 23.52
N LEU A 5 19.35 28.76 23.78
CA LEU A 5 17.90 28.64 23.77
C LEU A 5 17.35 28.57 22.34
N ARG A 6 17.96 29.32 21.42
CA ARG A 6 17.55 29.35 20.02
C ARG A 6 17.76 28.00 19.33
N THR A 7 18.82 27.26 19.66
CA THR A 7 19.04 25.90 19.13
C THR A 7 18.09 24.86 19.75
N HIS A 8 17.68 25.04 21.01
CA HIS A 8 16.72 24.16 21.66
C HIS A 8 15.29 24.40 21.18
N LEU A 9 14.86 25.65 20.98
CA LEU A 9 13.52 25.95 20.46
C LEU A 9 13.39 25.71 18.94
N ALA A 10 14.42 26.00 18.14
CA ALA A 10 14.37 25.78 16.70
C ALA A 10 14.37 24.30 16.29
N HIS A 11 14.77 23.38 17.19
CA HIS A 11 14.69 21.93 16.99
C HIS A 11 13.52 21.31 17.76
N ALA A 12 13.24 21.74 18.99
CA ALA A 12 12.25 21.08 19.84
C ALA A 12 10.79 21.34 19.43
N ASP A 13 10.48 22.37 18.64
CA ASP A 13 9.10 22.60 18.18
C ASP A 13 8.79 21.93 16.84
N ALA A 14 9.80 21.68 15.99
CA ALA A 14 9.62 21.00 14.70
C ALA A 14 9.64 19.46 14.83
N LEU A 15 10.43 18.91 15.76
CA LEU A 15 10.52 17.46 15.97
C LEU A 15 9.20 16.79 16.42
N PRO A 16 8.43 17.35 17.38
CA PRO A 16 7.18 16.75 17.83
C PRO A 16 6.10 16.79 16.74
N ILE A 17 5.99 17.91 16.00
CA ILE A 17 5.00 18.06 14.93
C ILE A 17 5.31 17.11 13.76
N LEU A 18 6.58 16.94 13.40
CA LEU A 18 7.01 15.95 12.40
C LEU A 18 6.75 14.52 12.88
N ALA A 19 6.97 14.23 14.17
CA ALA A 19 6.67 12.92 14.74
C ALA A 19 5.17 12.61 14.73
N ILE A 20 4.32 13.58 15.06
CA ILE A 20 2.86 13.45 14.97
C ILE A 20 2.42 13.25 13.52
N LEU A 21 2.99 14.01 12.58
CA LEU A 21 2.70 13.85 11.16
C LEU A 21 3.11 12.46 10.65
N GLY A 22 4.28 11.97 11.06
CA GLY A 22 4.75 10.61 10.76
C GLY A 22 3.85 9.53 11.36
N LEU A 23 3.40 9.71 12.60
CA LEU A 23 2.44 8.82 13.24
C LEU A 23 1.11 8.79 12.48
N CYS A 24 0.55 9.95 12.15
CA CYS A 24 -0.69 10.05 11.37
C CYS A 24 -0.54 9.42 9.98
N SER A 25 0.55 9.70 9.28
CA SER A 25 0.83 9.10 7.97
C SER A 25 0.97 7.58 8.06
N GLY A 26 1.67 7.07 9.09
CA GLY A 26 1.83 5.65 9.35
C GLY A 26 0.50 4.96 9.68
N LEU A 27 -0.35 5.58 10.49
CA LEU A 27 -1.69 5.07 10.79
C LEU A 27 -2.57 5.02 9.55
N LEU A 28 -2.54 6.05 8.71
CA LEU A 28 -3.29 6.05 7.46
C LEU A 28 -2.77 4.97 6.51
N ALA A 29 -1.46 4.86 6.33
CA ALA A 29 -0.86 3.84 5.47
C ALA A 29 -1.17 2.42 5.97
N GLY A 30 -0.99 2.17 7.27
CA GLY A 30 -1.33 0.90 7.90
C GLY A 30 -2.82 0.57 7.78
N GLY A 31 -3.68 1.57 7.99
CA GLY A 31 -5.13 1.43 7.80
C GLY A 31 -5.49 1.02 6.38
N VAL A 32 -4.91 1.67 5.37
CA VAL A 32 -5.11 1.31 3.96
C VAL A 32 -4.64 -0.11 3.68
N ILE A 33 -3.48 -0.53 4.21
CA ILE A 33 -2.96 -1.89 4.05
C ILE A 33 -3.91 -2.93 4.66
N VAL A 34 -4.37 -2.71 5.89
CA VAL A 34 -5.29 -3.63 6.59
C VAL A 34 -6.63 -3.71 5.86
N LEU A 35 -7.17 -2.57 5.42
CA LEU A 35 -8.45 -2.52 4.73
C LEU A 35 -8.37 -3.24 3.38
N PHE A 36 -7.28 -3.03 2.63
CA PHE A 36 -7.01 -3.77 1.41
C PHE A 36 -6.88 -5.28 1.67
N ARG A 37 -6.21 -5.66 2.76
CA ARG A 37 -6.08 -7.07 3.16
C ARG A 37 -7.44 -7.71 3.44
N ILE A 38 -8.28 -7.07 4.24
CA ILE A 38 -9.63 -7.56 4.55
C ILE A 38 -10.47 -7.69 3.28
N LEU A 39 -10.36 -6.71 2.37
CA LEU A 39 -11.07 -6.73 1.09
C LEU A 39 -10.65 -7.92 0.23
N ILE A 40 -9.36 -8.19 0.12
CA ILE A 40 -8.84 -9.37 -0.60
C ILE A 40 -9.34 -10.67 0.04
N ASP A 41 -9.20 -10.80 1.36
CA ASP A 41 -9.58 -12.02 2.07
C ASP A 41 -11.09 -12.29 1.95
N SER A 42 -11.91 -11.23 2.01
CA SER A 42 -13.37 -11.31 1.82
C SER A 42 -13.74 -11.70 0.38
N LEU A 43 -13.08 -11.12 -0.62
CA LEU A 43 -13.29 -11.49 -2.02
C LEU A 43 -12.90 -12.95 -2.27
N GLN A 44 -11.77 -13.39 -1.72
CA GLN A 44 -11.35 -14.79 -1.82
C GLN A 44 -12.38 -15.72 -1.17
N MET A 45 -12.83 -15.43 0.05
CA MET A 45 -13.84 -16.23 0.73
C MET A 45 -15.16 -16.33 -0.05
N SER A 46 -15.56 -15.27 -0.75
CA SER A 46 -16.78 -15.28 -1.57
C SER A 46 -16.60 -15.95 -2.95
N PHE A 47 -15.42 -15.86 -3.56
CA PHE A 47 -15.17 -16.37 -4.92
C PHE A 47 -14.60 -17.79 -4.93
N LEU A 48 -13.89 -18.21 -3.87
CA LEU A 48 -13.31 -19.55 -3.79
C LEU A 48 -14.32 -20.56 -3.23
N PRO A 49 -14.38 -21.77 -3.80
CA PRO A 49 -15.26 -22.83 -3.34
C PRO A 49 -14.83 -23.28 -1.94
N GLY A 50 -15.80 -23.38 -1.03
CA GLY A 50 -15.59 -23.82 0.36
C GLY A 50 -15.36 -22.71 1.38
N GLY A 51 -15.27 -21.44 0.95
CA GLY A 51 -15.06 -20.31 1.87
C GLY A 51 -13.66 -20.29 2.52
N ASP A 52 -12.76 -21.18 2.09
CA ASP A 52 -11.37 -21.17 2.52
C ASP A 52 -10.56 -20.19 1.65
N VAL A 53 -10.01 -19.20 2.34
CA VAL A 53 -8.98 -18.33 1.78
C VAL A 53 -7.82 -19.23 1.35
N GLU A 54 -7.19 -18.94 0.20
CA GLU A 54 -6.10 -19.75 -0.37
C GLU A 54 -6.50 -21.09 -1.03
N ASN A 55 -7.78 -21.47 -1.06
CA ASN A 55 -8.25 -22.65 -1.81
C ASN A 55 -8.34 -22.45 -3.35
N TYR A 56 -7.24 -22.02 -3.96
CA TYR A 56 -7.12 -21.92 -5.42
C TYR A 56 -7.04 -23.31 -6.09
N GLU A 57 -6.67 -24.33 -5.32
CA GLU A 57 -6.66 -25.72 -5.75
C GLU A 57 -8.07 -26.32 -5.87
N GLY A 58 -9.08 -25.73 -5.23
CA GLY A 58 -10.47 -26.12 -5.45
C GLY A 58 -11.04 -25.66 -6.80
N LEU A 59 -10.40 -24.69 -7.46
CA LEU A 59 -10.92 -24.13 -8.72
C LEU A 59 -10.69 -25.07 -9.91
N SER A 60 -11.68 -25.15 -10.79
CA SER A 60 -11.53 -25.81 -12.10
C SER A 60 -10.36 -25.21 -12.89
N ALA A 61 -9.68 -26.03 -13.69
CA ALA A 61 -8.50 -25.62 -14.45
C ALA A 61 -8.72 -24.38 -15.34
N PHE A 62 -9.95 -24.19 -15.85
CA PHE A 62 -10.31 -23.02 -16.66
C PHE A 62 -10.23 -21.71 -15.86
N TRP A 63 -10.81 -21.69 -14.66
CA TRP A 63 -10.80 -20.50 -13.80
C TRP A 63 -9.41 -20.19 -13.24
N ARG A 64 -8.58 -21.21 -12.97
CA ARG A 64 -7.19 -21.01 -12.54
C ARG A 64 -6.34 -20.27 -13.58
N PHE A 65 -6.61 -20.45 -14.86
CA PHE A 65 -5.90 -19.74 -15.93
C PHE A 65 -6.55 -18.39 -16.25
N SER A 66 -7.88 -18.36 -16.28
CA SER A 66 -8.64 -17.17 -16.66
C SER A 66 -8.50 -16.03 -15.62
N LEU A 67 -8.50 -16.33 -14.31
CA LEU A 67 -8.37 -15.31 -13.26
C LEU A 67 -7.06 -14.51 -13.37
N PRO A 68 -5.87 -15.15 -13.39
CA PRO A 68 -4.61 -14.42 -13.51
C PRO A 68 -4.48 -13.72 -14.87
N ALA A 69 -4.97 -14.33 -15.96
CA ALA A 69 -4.92 -13.74 -17.29
C ALA A 69 -5.75 -12.45 -17.37
N LEU A 70 -7.01 -12.49 -16.92
CA LEU A 70 -7.89 -11.32 -16.91
C LEU A 70 -7.43 -10.27 -15.90
N GLY A 71 -6.99 -10.70 -14.71
CA GLY A 71 -6.47 -9.80 -13.68
C GLY A 71 -5.21 -9.06 -14.15
N GLY A 72 -4.25 -9.77 -14.74
CA GLY A 72 -3.03 -9.18 -15.29
C GLY A 72 -3.31 -8.24 -16.46
N LEU A 73 -4.23 -8.61 -17.36
CA LEU A 73 -4.62 -7.78 -18.50
C LEU A 73 -5.32 -6.49 -18.03
N LEU A 74 -6.20 -6.59 -17.02
CA LEU A 74 -6.87 -5.43 -16.43
C LEU A 74 -5.86 -4.50 -15.75
N ILE A 75 -4.94 -5.04 -14.92
CA ILE A 75 -3.89 -4.24 -14.27
C ILE A 75 -3.01 -3.57 -15.32
N GLY A 76 -2.62 -4.28 -16.38
CA GLY A 76 -1.82 -3.74 -17.48
C GLY A 76 -2.51 -2.58 -18.21
N LEU A 77 -3.81 -2.73 -18.51
CA LEU A 77 -4.62 -1.65 -19.11
C LEU A 77 -4.74 -0.43 -18.20
N LEU A 78 -5.02 -0.65 -16.90
CA LEU A 78 -5.07 0.45 -15.93
C LEU A 78 -3.73 1.18 -15.83
N PHE A 79 -2.64 0.43 -15.86
CA PHE A 79 -1.29 1.00 -15.81
C PHE A 79 -0.96 1.84 -17.06
N GLN A 80 -1.40 1.37 -18.23
CA GLN A 80 -1.26 2.11 -19.48
C GLN A 80 -2.10 3.40 -19.48
N LEU A 81 -3.33 3.34 -18.96
CA LEU A 81 -4.20 4.52 -18.84
C LEU A 81 -3.66 5.53 -17.81
N ALA A 82 -3.01 5.07 -16.75
CA ALA A 82 -2.34 5.91 -15.75
C ALA A 82 -1.05 6.58 -16.28
N GLY A 83 -0.71 6.39 -17.56
CA GLY A 83 0.37 7.13 -18.22
C GLY A 83 1.79 6.69 -17.83
N GLY A 84 1.97 5.43 -17.40
CA GLY A 84 3.30 4.90 -17.07
C GLY A 84 3.86 5.43 -15.74
N ALA A 85 2.98 5.75 -14.78
CA ALA A 85 3.38 6.16 -13.45
C ALA A 85 4.35 5.14 -12.82
N GLN A 86 5.56 5.57 -12.48
CA GLN A 86 6.46 4.76 -11.67
C GLN A 86 5.81 4.54 -10.30
N VAL A 87 5.45 3.30 -10.00
CA VAL A 87 4.79 2.89 -8.76
C VAL A 87 5.68 1.95 -7.97
N GLY A 88 5.35 1.77 -6.69
CA GLY A 88 6.03 0.84 -5.81
C GLY A 88 7.17 1.46 -5.01
N VAL A 89 7.88 0.61 -4.26
CA VAL A 89 8.89 1.04 -3.28
C VAL A 89 10.05 1.77 -3.95
N VAL A 90 10.42 1.39 -5.17
CA VAL A 90 11.51 2.03 -5.92
C VAL A 90 11.22 3.52 -6.18
N HIS A 91 10.01 3.88 -6.59
CA HIS A 91 9.63 5.28 -6.80
C HIS A 91 9.69 6.11 -5.50
N VAL A 92 9.32 5.48 -4.37
CA VAL A 92 9.39 6.13 -3.05
C VAL A 92 10.85 6.35 -2.65
N LEU A 93 11.71 5.36 -2.87
CA LEU A 93 13.14 5.48 -2.57
C LEU A 93 13.83 6.56 -3.43
N GLU A 94 13.49 6.65 -4.72
CA GLU A 94 14.00 7.72 -5.60
C GLU A 94 13.61 9.12 -5.09
N ARG A 95 12.40 9.28 -4.55
CA ARG A 95 11.94 10.54 -3.95
C ARG A 95 12.55 10.87 -2.59
N LEU A 96 13.01 9.87 -1.84
CA LEU A 96 13.69 10.07 -0.56
C LEU A 96 15.18 10.35 -0.70
N ALA A 97 15.77 9.94 -1.82
CA ALA A 97 17.17 10.18 -2.15
C ALA A 97 17.45 11.58 -2.72
N TYR A 98 16.39 12.34 -3.05
CA TYR A 98 16.41 13.75 -3.44
C TYR A 98 16.17 14.65 -2.24
#